data_AF-A0A089I7E3-F1
#
_entry.id   AF-A0A089I7E3-F1
#
_cell.length_a   1.000
_cell.length_b   1.000
_cell.length_c   1.000
_cell.angle_alpha   90.00
_cell.angle_beta   90.00
_cell.angle_gamma   90.00
#
_symmetry.space_group_name_H-M   'P 1'
#
loop_
_entity.id
_entity.type
_entity.pdbx_description
1 polymer ?
#
loop_
_entity_poly.entity_id
_entity_poly.type
_entity_poly.pdbx_seq_one_letter_code
_entity_poly.pdbx_strand_id
1 'polypeptide(L)' 'MNVNNYMVLQEVNSFIAWYENKQAGSGTASYAIDKHNNNKGPFTSRKDYVIFDKILTFSVDEYSAE' A
#
# COMPACT_ATOMS: atom_id res chain seq x y z
N MET A 1 -15.47 1.60 1.79
CA MET A 1 -14.83 0.56 0.97
C MET A 1 -13.76 -0.10 1.81
N ASN A 2 -13.94 -1.36 2.21
CA ASN A 2 -12.85 -2.16 2.75
C ASN A 2 -12.29 -2.97 1.57
N VAL A 3 -11.13 -2.57 1.07
CA VAL A 3 -10.41 -3.30 0.02
C VAL A 3 -9.34 -4.12 0.73
N ASN A 4 -9.61 -5.40 0.97
CA ASN A 4 -8.63 -6.30 1.55
C ASN A 4 -7.67 -6.75 0.43
N ASN A 5 -6.61 -5.96 0.22
CA ASN A 5 -5.48 -6.35 -0.61
C ASN A 5 -4.44 -7.04 0.30
N TYR A 6 -4.16 -8.32 0.05
CA TYR A 6 -3.07 -9.02 0.73
C TYR A 6 -1.73 -8.60 0.11
N MET A 7 -0.89 -7.94 0.90
CA MET A 7 0.45 -7.51 0.53
C MET A 7 1.47 -8.52 1.04
N VAL A 8 2.55 -8.73 0.28
CA VAL A 8 3.72 -9.46 0.83
C VAL A 8 4.46 -8.58 1.84
N LEU A 9 5.18 -9.18 2.80
CA LEU A 9 5.87 -8.46 3.89
C LEU A 9 6.74 -7.30 3.38
N GLN A 10 7.39 -7.47 2.22
CA GLN A 10 8.19 -6.41 1.59
C GLN A 10 7.35 -5.17 1.20
N GLU A 11 6.14 -5.38 0.69
CA GLU A 11 5.25 -4.28 0.30
C GLU A 11 4.64 -3.58 1.50
N VAL A 12 4.33 -4.33 2.56
CA VAL A 12 3.90 -3.77 3.85
C VAL A 12 5.00 -2.86 4.42
N ASN A 13 6.24 -3.35 4.48
CA ASN A 13 7.37 -2.56 4.97
C ASN A 13 7.62 -1.32 4.10
N SER A 14 7.47 -1.44 2.79
CA SER A 14 7.61 -0.32 1.85
C SER A 14 6.53 0.75 2.06
N PHE A 15 5.29 0.32 2.33
CA PHE A 15 4.19 1.24 2.67
C PHE A 15 4.45 1.98 3.99
N ILE A 16 4.84 1.26 5.04
CA ILE A 16 5.16 1.86 6.36
C ILE A 16 6.31 2.87 6.22
N ALA A 17 7.38 2.49 5.52
CA ALA A 17 8.51 3.38 5.30
C ALA A 17 8.12 4.65 4.53
N TRP A 18 7.27 4.53 3.51
CA TRP A 18 6.73 5.70 2.82
C TRP A 18 5.92 6.60 3.76
N TYR A 19 5.04 6.02 4.58
CA TYR A 19 4.18 6.76 5.50
C TYR A 19 5.02 7.55 6.52
N GLU A 20 5.97 6.91 7.18
CA GLU A 20 6.83 7.54 8.19
C GLU A 20 7.75 8.61 7.58
N ASN A 21 8.31 8.36 6.39
CA ASN A 21 9.11 9.38 5.69
C ASN A 21 8.26 10.61 5.36
N LYS A 22 7.00 10.40 4.93
CA LYS A 22 6.07 11.48 4.62
C LYS A 22 5.64 12.26 5.86
N GLN A 23 5.37 11.56 6.95
CA GLN A 23 5.11 12.16 8.26
C GLN A 23 6.31 12.98 8.77
N ALA A 24 7.53 12.54 8.51
CA ALA A 24 8.77 13.29 8.81
C ALA A 24 9.03 14.48 7.87
N GLY A 25 8.13 14.76 6.91
CA GLY A 25 8.21 15.90 6.00
C GLY A 25 8.91 15.62 4.67
N SER A 26 9.22 14.37 4.34
CA SER A 26 9.98 13.98 3.15
C SER A 26 9.22 12.97 2.26
N GLY A 27 9.54 12.88 0.97
CA GLY A 27 8.90 11.90 0.08
C GLY A 27 7.54 12.30 -0.48
N THR A 28 6.90 11.36 -1.17
CA THR A 28 5.76 11.62 -2.06
C THR A 28 4.43 11.77 -1.31
N ALA A 29 3.51 12.58 -1.84
CA ALA A 29 2.17 12.75 -1.27
C ALA A 29 1.24 11.53 -1.44
N SER A 30 1.66 10.56 -2.25
CA SER A 30 0.91 9.34 -2.53
C SER A 30 1.81 8.12 -2.62
N TYR A 31 1.26 6.95 -2.28
CA TYR A 31 1.87 5.64 -2.46
C TYR A 31 1.08 4.82 -3.46
N ALA A 32 1.77 4.13 -4.37
CA ALA A 32 1.13 3.27 -5.35
C ALA A 32 1.14 1.82 -4.86
N ILE A 33 -0.03 1.22 -4.76
CA ILE A 33 -0.21 -0.20 -4.47
C ILE A 33 -0.37 -0.94 -5.80
N ASP A 34 0.55 -1.85 -6.10
CA ASP A 34 0.44 -2.70 -7.28
C ASP A 34 -0.68 -3.73 -7.11
N LYS A 35 -1.46 -3.96 -8.16
CA LYS A 35 -2.51 -5.00 -8.19
C LYS A 35 -1.97 -6.37 -8.61
N HIS A 36 -0.68 -6.48 -8.93
CA HIS A 36 -0.01 -7.72 -9.30
C HIS A 36 -0.81 -8.50 -10.36
N ASN A 37 -1.03 -9.78 -10.12
CA ASN A 37 -1.77 -10.71 -10.96
C ASN A 37 -3.28 -10.42 -11.01
N ASN A 38 -3.81 -9.53 -10.16
CA ASN A 38 -5.21 -9.10 -10.20
C ASN A 38 -5.46 -7.97 -11.23
N ASN A 39 -4.55 -7.82 -12.18
CA ASN A 39 -4.70 -6.90 -13.28
C ASN A 39 -5.64 -7.48 -14.36
N LYS A 40 -6.95 -7.39 -14.12
CA LYS A 40 -7.98 -7.82 -15.08
C LYS A 40 -8.18 -6.75 -16.17
N GLY A 41 -7.88 -7.09 -17.42
CA GLY A 41 -8.03 -6.22 -18.61
C GLY A 41 -6.75 -6.13 -19.46
N PRO A 42 -6.74 -5.38 -20.58
CA PRO A 42 -5.56 -5.22 -21.46
C PRO A 42 -4.56 -4.20 -20.90
N PHE A 43 -4.30 -4.25 -19.59
CA PHE A 43 -3.41 -3.30 -18.92
C PHE A 43 -2.06 -3.96 -18.65
N THR A 44 -0.97 -3.24 -18.91
CA THR A 44 0.38 -3.69 -18.58
C THR A 44 0.75 -3.46 -17.11
N SER A 45 0.06 -2.53 -16.44
CA SER A 45 0.18 -2.28 -15.00
C SER A 45 -1.11 -1.61 -14.50
N ARG A 46 -1.54 -1.96 -13.29
CA ARG A 46 -2.67 -1.33 -12.60
C ARG A 46 -2.29 -1.07 -11.16
N LYS A 47 -2.41 0.20 -10.75
CA LYS A 47 -2.04 0.66 -9.41
C LYS A 47 -3.21 1.43 -8.79
N ASP A 48 -3.45 1.19 -7.51
CA ASP A 48 -4.28 2.06 -6.69
C ASP A 48 -3.38 3.02 -5.93
N TYR A 49 -3.80 4.26 -5.74
CA TYR A 49 -3.02 5.26 -5.03
C TYR A 49 -3.64 5.58 -3.68
N VAL A 50 -2.82 5.52 -2.64
CA VAL A 50 -3.15 6.00 -1.30
C VAL A 50 -2.64 7.43 -1.17
N ILE A 51 -3.47 8.33 -0.66
CA ILE A 51 -3.12 9.74 -0.44
C ILE A 51 -2.83 9.96 1.04
N PHE A 52 -1.63 10.45 1.37
CA PHE A 52 -1.16 10.59 2.75
C PHE A 52 -2.14 11.39 3.63
N ASP A 53 -2.54 12.58 3.19
CA ASP A 53 -3.43 13.48 3.94
C ASP A 53 -4.87 12.92 4.12
N LYS A 54 -5.17 11.74 3.57
CA LYS A 54 -6.47 11.07 3.68
C LYS A 54 -6.43 9.81 4.55
N ILE A 55 -5.26 9.46 5.09
CA ILE A 55 -5.11 8.36 6.04
C ILE A 55 -5.41 8.90 7.44
N LEU A 56 -6.45 8.37 8.09
CA LEU A 56 -6.73 8.67 9.50
C LEU A 56 -6.05 7.66 10.42
N THR A 57 -6.18 6.36 10.10
CA THR A 57 -5.56 5.24 10.81
C THR A 57 -5.32 4.08 9.84
N PHE A 58 -4.40 3.18 10.17
CA PHE A 58 -4.22 1.88 9.53
C PHE A 58 -3.74 0.85 10.55
N SER A 59 -3.98 -0.44 10.27
CA SER A 59 -3.43 -1.57 11.03
C SER A 59 -2.60 -2.45 10.11
N VAL A 60 -1.65 -3.17 10.71
CA VAL A 60 -0.83 -4.18 10.04
C VAL A 60 -0.94 -5.45 10.86
N ASP A 61 -1.50 -6.49 10.26
CA ASP A 61 -1.70 -7.78 10.87
C ASP A 61 -0.81 -8.82 10.16
N GLU A 62 0.07 -9.47 10.92
CA GLU A 62 0.96 -10.51 10.41
C GLU A 62 0.41 -11.89 10.81
N TYR A 63 0.25 -12.79 9.83
CA TYR A 63 -0.19 -14.16 10.06
C TYR A 63 0.98 -15.13 9.90
N SER A 64 1.22 -15.97 10.89
CA SER A 64 2.07 -17.16 10.75
C SER A 64 1.25 -18.30 10.13
N ALA A 65 1.87 -19.07 9.23
CA ALA A 65 1.32 -20.36 8.85
C ALA A 65 1.56 -21.34 10.01
N GLU A 66 0.50 -21.71 10.73
CA GLU A 66 0.48 -22.92 11.55
C GLU A 66 0.25 -24.16 10.67
#